data_AF-A0A424NTW0-F1
#
_entry.id   AF-A0A424NTW0-F1
#
_cell.length_a   1.000
_cell.length_b   1.000
_cell.length_c   1.000
_cell.angle_alpha   90.00
_cell.angle_beta   90.00
_cell.angle_gamma   90.00
#
_symmetry.space_group_name_H-M   'P 1'
#
loop_
_entity.id
_entity.type
_entity.pdbx_description
1 polymer ?
#
loop_
_entity_poly.entity_id
_entity_poly.type
_entity_poly.pdbx_seq_one_letter_code
_entity_poly.pdbx_strand_id
1 'polypeptide(L)'
;MSRKTNSHQKLGFNVPENYFSSSKTQILDAIQNEKSTPTPVQRIKPWVLQLAAVFVLALATTWFLRQSNEELSNFDTLLLDSLVIEDDDFADWYEENYVLNDID
;
A
#
# COMPACT_ATOMS: atom_id res chain seq x y z
N MET A 1 -64.38 -25.03 30.00
CA MET A 1 -63.02 -24.71 29.51
C MET A 1 -62.27 -26.02 29.23
N SER A 2 -61.96 -26.35 27.97
CA SER A 2 -61.24 -27.59 27.61
C SER A 2 -59.75 -27.30 27.45
N ARG A 3 -58.89 -27.98 28.22
CA ARG A 3 -57.42 -27.83 28.15
C ARG A 3 -56.89 -28.63 26.96
N LYS A 4 -56.30 -27.95 25.97
CA LYS A 4 -55.59 -28.59 24.85
C LYS A 4 -54.24 -29.10 25.36
N THR A 5 -54.10 -30.41 25.55
CA THR A 5 -52.80 -31.05 25.76
C THR A 5 -52.19 -31.32 24.38
N ASN A 6 -51.06 -30.65 24.07
CA ASN A 6 -50.29 -30.92 22.86
C ASN A 6 -49.58 -32.27 23.01
N SER A 7 -50.26 -33.37 22.67
CA SER A 7 -49.61 -34.68 22.60
C SER A 7 -48.74 -34.72 21.35
N HIS A 8 -47.42 -34.64 21.54
CA HIS A 8 -46.40 -34.70 20.48
C HIS A 8 -46.35 -36.04 19.73
N GLN A 9 -47.18 -37.02 20.10
CA GLN A 9 -47.19 -38.38 19.53
C GLN A 9 -47.59 -38.47 18.05
N LYS A 10 -48.11 -37.41 17.42
CA LYS A 10 -48.67 -37.47 16.05
C LYS A 10 -47.83 -36.84 14.93
N LEU A 11 -46.61 -36.39 15.22
CA LEU A 11 -45.77 -35.74 14.19
C LEU A 11 -44.86 -36.71 13.42
N GLY A 12 -44.97 -38.02 13.65
CA GLY A 12 -44.16 -39.03 12.95
C GLY A 12 -42.65 -38.95 13.21
N PHE A 13 -42.24 -38.06 14.12
CA PHE A 13 -40.84 -37.82 14.45
C PHE A 13 -40.48 -38.61 15.70
N ASN A 14 -39.66 -39.64 15.53
CA ASN A 14 -39.06 -40.39 16.62
C ASN A 14 -37.64 -39.90 16.83
N VAL A 15 -37.34 -39.40 18.03
CA VAL A 15 -35.98 -39.02 18.41
C VAL A 15 -35.15 -40.30 18.57
N PRO A 16 -34.04 -40.46 17.83
CA PRO A 16 -33.16 -41.60 18.01
C PRO A 16 -32.57 -41.63 19.41
N GLU A 17 -32.27 -42.84 19.89
CA GLU A 17 -31.60 -43.02 21.17
C GLU A 17 -30.26 -42.27 21.17
N ASN A 18 -29.97 -41.55 22.25
CA ASN A 18 -28.73 -40.78 22.43
C ASN A 18 -28.49 -39.60 21.45
N TYR A 19 -29.49 -39.15 20.68
CA TYR A 19 -29.35 -38.00 19.78
C TYR A 19 -28.88 -36.72 20.50
N PHE A 20 -29.53 -36.37 21.61
CA PHE A 20 -29.16 -35.14 22.34
C PHE A 20 -27.82 -35.26 23.05
N SER A 21 -27.44 -36.46 23.50
CA SER A 21 -26.16 -36.70 24.16
C SER A 21 -25.01 -36.54 23.15
N SER A 22 -25.13 -37.17 21.98
CA SER A 22 -24.13 -37.09 20.91
C SER A 22 -24.04 -35.70 20.29
N SER A 23 -25.17 -35.01 20.10
CA SER A 23 -25.19 -33.63 19.58
C SER A 23 -24.45 -32.67 20.51
N LYS A 24 -24.65 -32.75 21.82
CA LYS A 24 -23.93 -31.90 22.80
C LYS A 24 -22.44 -32.15 22.77
N THR A 25 -22.01 -33.42 22.69
CA THR A 25 -20.58 -33.75 22.61
C THR A 25 -19.96 -33.25 21.31
N GLN A 26 -20.66 -33.36 20.18
CA GLN A 26 -20.17 -32.86 18.88
C GLN A 26 -20.05 -31.35 18.86
N ILE A 27 -21.03 -30.62 19.44
CA ILE A 27 -20.98 -29.17 19.54
C ILE A 27 -19.77 -28.73 20.38
N LEU A 28 -19.52 -29.40 21.51
CA LEU A 28 -18.40 -29.07 22.40
C LEU A 28 -17.05 -29.35 21.72
N ASP A 29 -16.93 -30.48 21.02
CA ASP A 29 -15.73 -30.85 20.26
C ASP A 29 -15.47 -29.86 19.10
N ALA A 30 -16.51 -29.43 18.39
CA ALA A 30 -16.39 -28.42 17.34
C ALA A 30 -15.86 -27.08 17.88
N ILE A 31 -16.39 -26.59 19.00
CA ILE A 31 -15.95 -25.34 19.63
C ILE A 31 -14.51 -25.45 20.16
N GLN A 32 -14.10 -26.62 20.65
CA GLN A 32 -12.76 -26.84 21.17
C GLN A 32 -11.71 -26.92 20.06
N ASN A 33 -12.05 -27.56 18.93
CA ASN A 33 -11.17 -27.71 17.77
C ASN A 33 -11.08 -26.43 16.91
N GLU A 34 -12.08 -25.56 16.93
CA GLU A 34 -12.03 -24.25 16.25
C GLU A 34 -10.92 -23.33 16.81
N LYS A 35 -10.52 -23.53 18.07
CA LYS A 35 -9.47 -22.72 18.72
C LYS A 35 -8.04 -23.18 18.42
N SER A 36 -7.83 -24.31 17.74
CA SER A 36 -6.51 -24.96 17.66
C SER A 36 -5.81 -24.87 16.31
N THR A 37 -6.32 -24.10 15.35
CA THR A 37 -5.58 -23.84 14.10
C THR A 37 -4.86 -22.49 14.21
N PRO A 38 -3.60 -22.45 14.67
CA PRO A 38 -2.81 -21.23 14.55
C PRO A 38 -2.66 -20.92 13.07
N THR A 39 -3.27 -19.81 12.62
CA THR A 39 -3.04 -19.27 11.28
C THR A 39 -1.53 -19.08 11.07
N PRO A 40 -0.92 -19.64 10.02
CA PRO A 40 0.51 -19.52 9.80
C PRO A 40 0.86 -18.07 9.42
N VAL A 41 1.26 -17.27 10.41
CA VAL A 41 1.78 -15.92 10.17
C VAL A 41 3.23 -16.02 9.72
N GLN A 42 3.49 -15.66 8.46
CA GLN A 42 4.85 -15.58 7.94
C GLN A 42 5.54 -14.35 8.54
N ARG A 43 6.42 -14.59 9.52
CA ARG A 43 7.26 -13.55 10.10
C ARG A 43 8.44 -13.27 9.17
N ILE A 44 8.44 -12.11 8.54
CA ILE A 44 9.61 -11.62 7.82
C ILE A 44 10.76 -11.32 8.80
N LYS A 45 11.97 -11.74 8.45
CA LYS A 45 13.16 -11.58 9.29
C LYS A 45 13.62 -10.11 9.25
N PRO A 46 14.03 -9.49 10.38
CA PRO A 46 14.35 -8.05 10.45
C PRO A 46 15.51 -7.60 9.55
N TRP A 47 16.32 -8.53 9.05
CA TRP A 47 17.40 -8.22 8.11
C TRP A 47 16.89 -7.77 6.72
N VAL A 48 15.69 -8.24 6.31
CA VAL A 48 15.05 -7.84 5.05
C VAL A 48 14.67 -6.36 5.07
N LEU A 49 14.41 -5.80 6.26
CA LEU A 49 14.08 -4.38 6.43
C LEU A 49 15.24 -3.46 6.06
N GLN A 50 16.48 -3.86 6.39
CA GLN A 50 17.69 -3.08 6.10
C GLN A 50 17.97 -3.01 4.60
N LEU A 51 17.80 -4.13 3.89
CA LEU A 51 17.93 -4.21 2.43
C LEU A 51 16.91 -3.34 1.70
N ALA A 52 15.67 -3.30 2.18
CA ALA A 52 14.62 -2.47 1.58
C ALA A 52 14.92 -0.97 1.70
N ALA A 53 15.45 -0.51 2.85
CA ALA A 53 15.79 0.90 3.05
C ALA A 53 16.89 1.38 2.09
N VAL A 54 17.94 0.57 1.89
CA VAL A 54 19.02 0.88 0.95
C VAL A 54 18.50 0.92 -0.49
N PHE A 55 17.59 0.01 -0.84
CA PHE A 55 16.99 -0.04 -2.17
C PHE A 55 16.12 1.20 -2.45
N VAL A 56 15.29 1.62 -1.50
CA VAL A 56 14.48 2.84 -1.63
C VAL A 56 15.37 4.09 -1.71
N LEU A 57 16.43 4.17 -0.90
CA LEU A 57 17.40 5.26 -0.98
C LEU A 57 18.10 5.31 -2.34
N ALA A 58 18.53 4.17 -2.89
CA ALA A 58 19.16 4.10 -4.20
C ALA A 58 18.21 4.51 -5.34
N LEU A 59 16.93 4.13 -5.26
CA LEU A 59 15.91 4.57 -6.22
C LEU A 59 15.61 6.07 -6.10
N ALA A 60 15.53 6.59 -4.86
CA ALA A 60 15.29 8.00 -4.60
C ALA A 60 16.46 8.86 -5.10
N THR A 61 17.71 8.44 -4.83
CA THR A 61 18.90 9.18 -5.27
C THR A 61 19.05 9.15 -6.79
N THR A 62 18.81 8.02 -7.45
CA THR A 62 18.93 7.93 -8.92
C THR A 62 17.92 8.81 -9.65
N TRP A 63 16.68 8.95 -9.15
CA TRP A 63 15.70 9.86 -9.74
C TRP A 63 15.97 11.33 -9.39
N PHE A 64 16.37 11.61 -8.15
CA PHE A 64 16.69 12.96 -7.69
C PHE A 64 17.93 13.56 -8.37
N LEU A 65 19.02 12.77 -8.50
CA LEU A 65 20.24 13.19 -9.21
C LEU A 65 19.97 13.45 -10.69
N ARG A 66 19.06 12.68 -11.31
CA ARG A 66 18.64 12.91 -12.70
C ARG A 66 17.90 14.24 -12.84
N GLN A 67 16.96 14.54 -11.94
CA GLN A 67 16.22 15.80 -11.93
C GLN A 67 17.15 17.01 -11.71
N SER A 68 18.10 16.92 -10.78
CA SER A 68 18.98 18.05 -10.42
C SER A 68 20.03 18.39 -11.50
N ASN A 69 20.47 17.41 -12.30
CA ASN A 69 21.47 17.64 -13.34
C ASN A 69 20.93 18.46 -14.53
N GLU A 70 19.63 18.36 -14.82
CA GLU A 70 18.99 19.17 -15.87
C GLU A 70 18.82 20.63 -15.46
N GLU A 71 18.57 20.90 -14.17
CA GLU A 71 18.41 22.28 -13.66
C GLU A 71 19.76 23.02 -13.54
N LEU A 72 20.81 22.34 -13.06
CA LEU A 72 22.14 22.95 -12.89
C LEU A 72 22.83 23.29 -14.23
N SER A 73 22.69 22.45 -15.25
CA SER A 73 23.32 22.68 -16.57
C SER A 73 22.73 23.89 -17.31
N ASN A 74 21.43 24.13 -17.17
CA ASN A 74 20.78 25.32 -17.72
C ASN A 74 21.22 26.60 -16.99
N PHE A 75 21.34 26.55 -15.66
CA PHE A 75 21.81 27.69 -14.87
C PHE A 75 23.26 28.06 -15.16
N ASP A 76 24.15 27.06 -15.24
CA ASP A 76 25.56 27.29 -15.61
C ASP A 76 25.67 27.88 -17.02
N THR A 77 24.87 27.40 -17.98
CA THR A 77 24.86 27.94 -19.35
C THR A 77 24.46 29.42 -19.36
N LEU A 78 23.41 29.80 -18.62
CA LEU A 78 22.96 31.19 -18.50
C LEU A 78 23.98 32.10 -17.81
N LEU A 79 24.65 31.60 -16.77
CA LEU A 79 25.71 32.34 -16.10
C LEU A 79 26.95 32.51 -16.99
N LEU A 80 27.28 31.50 -17.79
CA LEU A 80 28.43 31.54 -18.68
C LEU A 80 28.21 32.51 -19.84
N ASP A 81 26.99 32.55 -20.38
CA ASP A 81 26.59 33.55 -21.38
C ASP A 81 26.63 34.97 -20.80
N SER A 82 26.04 35.15 -19.61
CA SER A 82 26.04 36.43 -18.90
C SER A 82 27.45 36.91 -18.54
N LEU A 83 28.42 36.01 -18.35
CA LEU A 83 29.81 36.35 -18.03
C LEU A 83 30.63 36.69 -19.29
N VAL A 84 30.26 36.14 -20.44
CA VAL A 84 30.97 36.34 -21.73
C VAL A 84 30.56 37.66 -22.38
N ILE A 85 29.37 38.15 -22.10
CA ILE A 85 28.83 39.40 -22.63
C ILE A 85 29.26 40.57 -21.73
N GLU A 86 29.72 41.67 -22.34
CA GLU A 86 30.04 42.90 -21.61
C GLU A 86 28.76 43.52 -21.04
N ASP A 87 28.80 44.05 -19.80
CA ASP A 87 27.62 44.55 -19.08
C ASP A 87 26.80 45.59 -19.89
N ASP A 88 27.47 46.31 -20.79
CA ASP A 88 26.90 47.36 -21.65
C ASP A 88 26.01 46.77 -22.78
N ASP A 89 26.29 45.54 -23.22
CA ASP A 89 25.62 44.85 -24.33
C ASP A 89 24.63 43.75 -23.84
N PHE A 90 24.59 43.48 -22.53
CA PHE A 90 23.75 42.43 -21.93
C PHE A 90 22.25 42.66 -22.13
N ALA A 91 21.80 43.91 -22.05
CA ALA A 91 20.38 44.25 -22.17
C ALA A 91 19.83 43.93 -23.58
N ASP A 92 20.58 44.29 -24.62
CA ASP A 92 20.20 44.07 -26.02
C ASP A 92 20.23 42.57 -26.37
N TRP A 93 21.24 41.84 -25.90
CA TRP A 93 21.36 40.40 -26.13
C TRP A 93 20.27 39.58 -25.41
N TYR A 94 19.92 39.93 -24.17
CA TYR A 94 18.87 39.25 -23.40
C TYR A 94 17.49 39.46 -24.04
N GLU A 95 17.21 40.66 -24.54
CA GLU A 95 15.97 40.96 -25.25
C GLU A 95 15.84 40.12 -26.53
N GLU A 96 16.90 39.98 -27.32
CA GLU A 96 16.89 39.21 -28.56
C GLU A 96 16.73 37.69 -28.32
N ASN A 97 17.47 37.11 -27.36
CA ASN A 97 17.53 35.65 -27.20
C ASN A 97 16.40 35.06 -26.35
N TYR A 98 15.81 35.85 -25.43
CA TYR A 98 14.84 35.35 -24.46
C TYR A 98 13.50 36.08 -24.44
N VAL A 99 13.41 37.33 -24.91
CA VAL A 99 12.15 38.11 -24.88
C VAL A 99 11.48 38.16 -26.25
N LEU A 100 12.24 38.38 -27.31
CA LEU A 100 11.73 38.45 -28.68
C LEU A 100 11.57 37.07 -29.34
N ASN A 101 12.25 36.05 -28.83
CA ASN A 101 12.15 34.67 -29.31
C ASN A 101 10.86 33.94 -28.84
N ASP A 102 10.09 34.56 -27.93
CA ASP A 102 8.77 34.10 -27.47
C ASP A 102 7.60 34.69 -28.30
N ILE A 103 7.89 35.47 -29.35
CA ILE A 103 6.91 35.94 -30.34
C ILE A 103 7.03 35.12 -31.63
N ASP A 104 6.62 33.86 -31.53
CA ASP A 104 6.06 33.05 -32.63
C ASP A 104 4.99 32.08 -32.08
#